data_AF-A0A3D2A960-F1
#
_entry.id   AF-A0A3D2A960-F1
#
_cell.length_a   1.000
_cell.length_b   1.000
_cell.length_c   1.000
_cell.angle_alpha   90.00
_cell.angle_beta   90.00
_cell.angle_gamma   90.00
#
_symmetry.space_group_name_H-M   'P 1'
#
loop_
_entity.id
_entity.type
_entity.pdbx_description
1 polymer ?
#
loop_
_entity_poly.entity_id
_entity_poly.type
_entity_poly.pdbx_seq_one_letter_code
_entity_poly.pdbx_strand_id
1 'polypeptide(L)'
;MSTLYYIFNLALVFVARFLLLDKSFLRKLFWTCRISLYLQIVIYFLRLGKYYIDENGVTDRYLGTFNDPNQLAFYMFCLLMVMYMVEMIHGVNCRVNLIDYAAFVFILYLTASTGMLLAFAIFVALYVVLLLVSPLFEVNSDRKRKLLFALLGLAIIVAVYLIFRKEISVLFQKSELFSRLLEKETLSASTSRSEISGTSIWQDRNIDKVYIYPQYNIFGAGQGYFERFWQAHSSGEIHSTLLSILFCYGIVPTFLFLYWVWTNIRHSTVYYFPVFIALAVESITLLNQRQPLFWLMFMLAYTYRVMEDRRYEDAVYS
;
A
#
# COMPACT_ATOMS: atom_id res chain seq x y z
N MET A 1 -15.95 -5.30 14.74
CA MET A 1 -15.06 -5.89 13.72
C MET A 1 -14.99 -7.40 13.97
N SER A 2 -15.31 -8.21 12.96
CA SER A 2 -15.47 -9.66 13.15
C SER A 2 -14.15 -10.42 12.94
N THR A 3 -13.79 -11.28 13.89
CA THR A 3 -12.67 -12.25 13.82
C THR A 3 -12.69 -13.08 12.54
N LEU A 4 -13.86 -13.21 11.90
CA LEU A 4 -14.06 -13.91 10.63
C LEU A 4 -13.16 -13.41 9.50
N TYR A 5 -12.84 -12.11 9.43
CA TYR A 5 -11.94 -11.59 8.39
C TYR A 5 -10.52 -12.16 8.50
N TYR A 6 -10.01 -12.33 9.73
CA TYR A 6 -8.69 -12.91 9.94
C TYR A 6 -8.68 -14.41 9.64
N ILE A 7 -9.74 -15.13 10.02
CA ILE A 7 -9.91 -16.55 9.69
C ILE A 7 -9.96 -16.73 8.17
N PHE A 8 -10.72 -15.89 7.47
CA PHE A 8 -10.78 -15.90 6.01
C PHE A 8 -9.41 -15.64 5.37
N ASN A 9 -8.68 -14.61 5.83
CA ASN A 9 -7.35 -14.29 5.31
C ASN A 9 -6.34 -15.42 5.59
N LEU A 10 -6.43 -16.07 6.75
CA LEU A 10 -5.60 -17.24 7.07
C LEU A 10 -5.90 -18.42 6.14
N ALA A 11 -7.17 -18.74 5.93
CA ALA A 11 -7.59 -19.78 4.99
C ALA A 11 -7.11 -19.47 3.57
N LEU A 12 -7.20 -18.20 3.14
CA LEU A 12 -6.70 -17.75 1.86
C LEU A 12 -5.18 -17.92 1.73
N VAL A 13 -4.41 -17.59 2.77
CA VAL A 13 -2.95 -17.83 2.77
C VAL A 13 -2.62 -19.30 2.56
N PHE A 14 -3.33 -20.22 3.26
CA PHE A 14 -3.11 -21.66 3.09
C PHE A 14 -3.48 -22.13 1.68
N VAL A 15 -4.66 -21.77 1.19
CA VAL A 15 -5.13 -22.18 -0.15
C VAL A 15 -4.25 -21.60 -1.25
N ALA A 16 -3.84 -20.33 -1.13
CA ALA A 16 -2.99 -19.65 -2.10
C ALA A 16 -1.63 -20.31 -2.25
N ARG A 17 -1.04 -20.88 -1.18
CA ARG A 17 0.24 -21.62 -1.26
C ARG A 17 0.20 -22.78 -2.24
N PHE A 18 -0.97 -23.42 -2.40
CA PHE A 18 -1.14 -24.53 -3.34
C PHE A 18 -1.56 -24.02 -4.73
N LEU A 19 -2.55 -23.13 -4.79
CA LEU A 19 -3.10 -22.67 -6.06
C LEU A 19 -2.12 -21.84 -6.89
N LEU A 20 -1.28 -21.01 -6.26
CA LEU A 20 -0.34 -20.15 -6.98
C LEU A 20 0.80 -20.93 -7.66
N LEU A 21 1.01 -22.20 -7.31
CA LEU A 21 1.97 -23.06 -8.01
C LEU A 21 1.45 -23.49 -9.40
N ASP A 22 0.13 -23.41 -9.65
CA ASP A 22 -0.44 -23.68 -10.95
C ASP A 22 -0.33 -22.45 -11.87
N LYS A 23 0.43 -22.62 -12.96
CA LYS A 23 0.59 -21.65 -14.04
C LYS A 23 -0.74 -21.19 -14.65
N SER A 24 -1.72 -22.09 -14.74
CA SER A 24 -3.05 -21.75 -15.27
C SER A 24 -3.81 -20.84 -14.30
N PHE A 25 -3.69 -21.09 -13.00
CA PHE A 25 -4.28 -20.27 -11.95
C PHE A 25 -3.67 -18.86 -11.92
N LEU A 26 -2.34 -18.73 -11.94
CA LEU A 26 -1.66 -17.43 -11.99
C LEU A 26 -2.10 -16.58 -13.17
N ARG A 27 -2.24 -17.18 -14.35
CA ARG A 27 -2.77 -16.50 -15.55
C ARG A 27 -4.21 -16.03 -15.34
N LYS A 28 -5.08 -16.86 -14.76
CA LYS A 28 -6.47 -16.47 -14.44
C LYS A 28 -6.50 -15.32 -13.44
N LEU A 29 -5.72 -15.40 -12.36
CA LEU A 29 -5.55 -14.35 -11.37
C LEU A 29 -5.17 -13.01 -12.01
N PHE A 30 -4.16 -13.03 -12.89
CA PHE A 30 -3.73 -11.84 -13.63
C PHE A 30 -4.87 -11.19 -14.42
N TRP A 31 -5.62 -11.98 -15.20
CA TRP A 31 -6.75 -11.47 -15.98
C TRP A 31 -7.91 -11.01 -15.11
N THR A 32 -8.21 -11.71 -14.00
CA THR A 32 -9.21 -11.27 -13.02
C THR A 32 -8.83 -9.93 -12.42
N CYS A 33 -7.55 -9.70 -12.09
CA CYS A 33 -7.08 -8.40 -11.60
C CYS A 33 -7.25 -7.29 -12.65
N ARG A 34 -6.87 -7.57 -13.91
CA ARG A 34 -7.03 -6.60 -15.01
C ARG A 34 -8.49 -6.25 -15.27
N ILE A 35 -9.36 -7.26 -15.34
CA ILE A 35 -10.81 -7.06 -15.50
C ILE A 35 -11.35 -6.22 -14.35
N SER A 36 -10.96 -6.52 -13.11
CA SER A 36 -11.40 -5.77 -11.93
C SER A 36 -10.95 -4.31 -11.96
N LEU A 37 -9.73 -4.04 -12.44
CA LEU A 37 -9.19 -2.70 -12.61
C LEU A 37 -10.01 -1.90 -13.64
N TYR A 38 -10.29 -2.48 -14.80
CA TYR A 38 -11.10 -1.82 -15.83
C TYR A 38 -12.58 -1.71 -15.46
N LEU A 39 -13.10 -2.65 -14.67
CA LEU A 39 -14.48 -2.58 -14.18
C LEU A 39 -14.71 -1.31 -13.35
N GLN A 40 -13.75 -0.88 -12.52
CA GLN A 40 -13.89 0.38 -11.78
C GLN A 40 -13.91 1.60 -12.70
N ILE A 41 -13.18 1.57 -13.82
CA ILE A 41 -13.24 2.62 -14.85
C ILE A 41 -14.62 2.67 -15.50
N VAL A 42 -15.17 1.50 -15.86
CA VAL A 42 -16.51 1.41 -16.46
C VAL A 42 -17.58 1.92 -15.48
N ILE A 43 -17.50 1.53 -14.20
CA ILE A 43 -18.43 2.00 -13.15
C ILE A 43 -18.37 3.52 -13.00
N TYR A 44 -17.17 4.11 -13.10
CA TYR A 44 -17.02 5.57 -13.09
C TYR A 44 -17.73 6.22 -14.28
N PHE A 45 -17.47 5.78 -15.51
CA PHE A 45 -18.08 6.38 -16.71
C PHE A 45 -19.59 6.18 -16.80
N LEU A 46 -20.10 5.05 -16.29
CA LEU A 46 -21.53 4.80 -16.17
C LEU A 46 -22.21 5.59 -15.03
N ARG A 47 -21.44 6.38 -14.25
CA ARG A 47 -21.91 7.14 -13.08
C ARG A 47 -22.59 6.26 -12.02
N LEU A 48 -22.17 5.00 -11.91
CA LEU A 48 -22.69 4.03 -10.94
C LEU A 48 -21.89 4.02 -9.64
N GLY A 49 -20.73 4.70 -9.62
CA GLY A 49 -19.87 4.78 -8.44
C GLY A 49 -20.32 5.83 -7.42
N LYS A 50 -20.05 5.57 -6.15
CA LYS A 50 -20.33 6.47 -5.03
C LYS A 50 -19.27 7.57 -4.92
N TYR A 51 -19.65 8.70 -4.32
CA TYR A 51 -18.80 9.85 -3.99
C TYR A 51 -18.88 10.14 -2.49
N TYR A 52 -17.73 10.54 -1.92
CA TYR A 52 -17.58 10.93 -0.53
C TYR A 52 -17.56 12.44 -0.54
N ILE A 53 -18.52 13.03 0.15
CA ILE A 53 -18.68 14.47 0.27
C ILE A 53 -18.23 14.81 1.68
N ASP A 54 -17.16 15.59 1.80
CA ASP A 54 -16.68 16.07 3.10
C ASP A 54 -17.75 16.94 3.81
N GLU A 55 -17.66 17.10 5.13
CA GLU A 55 -18.62 17.86 5.95
C GLU A 55 -18.81 19.31 5.46
N ASN A 56 -17.81 19.84 4.77
CA ASN A 56 -17.82 21.19 4.19
C ASN A 56 -18.42 21.25 2.77
N GLY A 57 -18.74 20.12 2.15
CA GLY A 57 -19.27 20.05 0.78
C GLY A 57 -18.29 20.46 -0.33
N VAL A 58 -17.00 20.65 -0.01
CA VAL A 58 -16.00 21.23 -0.92
C VAL A 58 -15.22 20.17 -1.72
N THR A 59 -15.07 18.95 -1.19
CA THR A 59 -14.27 17.90 -1.84
C THR A 59 -15.10 16.66 -2.14
N ASP A 60 -15.30 16.39 -3.44
CA ASP A 60 -15.91 15.16 -3.94
C ASP A 60 -14.82 14.13 -4.22
N ARG A 61 -14.72 13.10 -3.38
CA ARG A 61 -13.76 12.00 -3.56
C ARG A 61 -14.47 10.76 -4.08
N TYR A 62 -13.97 10.15 -5.16
CA TYR A 62 -14.58 8.96 -5.73
C TYR A 62 -14.31 7.71 -4.88
N LEU A 63 -15.36 6.94 -4.54
CA LEU A 63 -15.22 5.63 -3.86
C LEU A 63 -15.53 4.45 -4.78
N GLY A 64 -16.17 4.69 -5.94
CA GLY A 64 -16.65 3.62 -6.80
C GLY A 64 -17.60 2.68 -6.08
N THR A 65 -17.20 1.44 -5.91
CA THR A 65 -17.99 0.39 -5.20
C THR A 65 -17.63 0.23 -3.73
N PHE A 66 -16.66 1.00 -3.23
CA PHE A 66 -16.16 0.94 -1.87
C PHE A 66 -16.87 1.93 -0.94
N ASN A 67 -16.61 1.79 0.36
CA ASN A 67 -17.17 2.67 1.40
C ASN A 67 -16.19 3.74 1.86
N ASP A 68 -14.92 3.66 1.45
CA ASP A 68 -13.91 4.69 1.70
C ASP A 68 -13.02 4.87 0.45
N PRO A 69 -12.68 6.12 0.08
CA PRO A 69 -11.84 6.40 -1.10
C PRO A 69 -10.42 5.82 -0.97
N ASN A 70 -9.85 5.75 0.24
CA ASN A 70 -8.53 5.16 0.44
C ASN A 70 -8.59 3.63 0.30
N GLN A 71 -9.69 2.99 0.68
CA GLN A 71 -9.90 1.55 0.44
C GLN A 71 -9.91 1.21 -1.06
N LEU A 72 -10.59 2.03 -1.89
CA LEU A 72 -10.55 1.86 -3.34
C LEU A 72 -9.13 2.05 -3.87
N ALA A 73 -8.46 3.14 -3.47
CA ALA A 73 -7.11 3.43 -3.94
C ALA A 73 -6.12 2.30 -3.60
N PHE A 74 -6.17 1.78 -2.38
CA PHE A 74 -5.33 0.67 -1.93
C PHE A 74 -5.67 -0.64 -2.65
N TYR A 75 -6.96 -0.93 -2.88
CA TYR A 75 -7.38 -2.08 -3.68
C TYR A 75 -6.81 -2.02 -5.10
N MET A 76 -6.95 -0.87 -5.77
CA MET A 76 -6.45 -0.66 -7.14
C MET A 76 -4.93 -0.80 -7.22
N PHE A 77 -4.21 -0.34 -6.20
CA PHE A 77 -2.76 -0.56 -6.09
C PHE A 77 -2.42 -2.03 -5.93
N CYS A 78 -3.13 -2.74 -5.04
CA CYS A 78 -2.92 -4.18 -4.86
C CYS A 78 -3.15 -4.95 -6.16
N LEU A 79 -4.18 -4.62 -6.95
CA LEU A 79 -4.40 -5.22 -8.26
C LEU A 79 -3.19 -5.01 -9.19
N LEU A 80 -2.70 -3.78 -9.28
CA LEU A 80 -1.54 -3.46 -10.11
C LEU A 80 -0.28 -4.19 -9.66
N MET A 81 -0.01 -4.22 -8.34
CA MET A 81 1.15 -4.91 -7.76
C MET A 81 1.08 -6.43 -7.96
N VAL A 82 -0.09 -7.05 -7.77
CA VAL A 82 -0.29 -8.48 -8.04
C VAL A 82 -0.04 -8.79 -9.52
N MET A 83 -0.58 -7.98 -10.44
CA MET A 83 -0.31 -8.16 -11.87
C MET A 83 1.18 -8.02 -12.21
N TYR A 84 1.86 -7.03 -11.64
CA TYR A 84 3.30 -6.84 -11.79
C TYR A 84 4.10 -8.03 -11.26
N MET A 85 3.74 -8.56 -10.09
CA MET A 85 4.42 -9.73 -9.52
C MET A 85 4.21 -10.98 -10.37
N VAL A 86 2.99 -11.21 -10.86
CA VAL A 86 2.67 -12.34 -11.77
C VAL A 86 3.42 -12.21 -13.10
N GLU A 87 3.59 -11.01 -13.64
CA GLU A 87 4.42 -10.77 -14.83
C GLU A 87 5.83 -11.31 -14.64
N MET A 88 6.44 -11.13 -13.47
CA MET A 88 7.79 -11.63 -13.20
C MET A 88 7.86 -13.16 -13.14
N ILE A 89 6.75 -13.84 -12.85
CA ILE A 89 6.67 -15.31 -12.86
C ILE A 89 6.43 -15.82 -14.28
N HIS A 90 5.47 -15.24 -15.01
CA HIS A 90 4.94 -15.75 -16.28
C HIS A 90 5.52 -15.12 -17.55
N GLY A 91 6.23 -13.99 -17.42
CA GLY A 91 6.86 -13.29 -18.53
C GLY A 91 5.87 -12.85 -19.61
N VAL A 92 6.10 -13.32 -20.84
CA VAL A 92 5.41 -12.84 -22.06
C VAL A 92 3.89 -13.01 -22.02
N ASN A 93 3.39 -14.05 -21.36
CA ASN A 93 1.97 -14.38 -21.35
C ASN A 93 1.11 -13.45 -20.45
N CYS A 94 1.72 -12.73 -19.52
CA CYS A 94 1.04 -11.87 -18.56
C CYS A 94 1.85 -10.59 -18.37
N ARG A 95 1.72 -9.63 -19.28
CA ARG A 95 2.46 -8.36 -19.24
C ARG A 95 1.57 -7.20 -18.85
N VAL A 96 2.02 -6.40 -17.89
CA VAL A 96 1.39 -5.13 -17.52
C VAL A 96 1.73 -4.08 -18.57
N ASN A 97 0.70 -3.39 -19.08
CA ASN A 97 0.82 -2.45 -20.19
C ASN A 97 0.56 -1.01 -19.72
N LEU A 98 0.89 -0.03 -20.56
CA LEU A 98 0.68 1.39 -20.25
C LEU A 98 -0.77 1.73 -19.88
N ILE A 99 -1.74 1.07 -20.52
CA ILE A 99 -3.18 1.26 -20.24
C ILE A 99 -3.52 0.85 -18.80
N ASP A 100 -2.89 -0.21 -18.26
CA ASP A 100 -3.11 -0.65 -16.88
C ASP A 100 -2.63 0.42 -15.90
N TYR A 101 -1.42 0.97 -16.13
CA TYR A 101 -0.88 2.07 -15.32
C TYR A 101 -1.72 3.35 -15.42
N ALA A 102 -2.14 3.72 -16.64
CA ALA A 102 -2.97 4.90 -16.85
C ALA A 102 -4.33 4.78 -16.17
N ALA A 103 -4.96 3.61 -16.24
CA ALA A 103 -6.22 3.35 -15.56
C ALA A 103 -6.06 3.35 -14.03
N PHE A 104 -4.98 2.79 -13.49
CA PHE A 104 -4.66 2.89 -12.07
C PHE A 104 -4.50 4.36 -11.62
N VAL A 105 -3.63 5.13 -12.31
CA VAL A 105 -3.41 6.54 -12.00
C VAL A 105 -4.70 7.33 -12.08
N PHE A 106 -5.52 7.09 -13.09
CA PHE A 106 -6.79 7.79 -13.27
C PHE A 106 -7.72 7.59 -12.06
N ILE A 107 -7.89 6.36 -11.59
CA ILE A 107 -8.69 6.12 -10.37
C ILE A 107 -8.00 6.69 -9.14
N LEU A 108 -6.67 6.58 -9.02
CA LEU A 108 -5.92 7.14 -7.91
C LEU A 108 -6.14 8.66 -7.80
N TYR A 109 -6.11 9.38 -8.93
CA TYR A 109 -6.45 10.79 -9.02
C TYR A 109 -7.85 11.07 -8.46
N LEU A 110 -8.87 10.31 -8.92
CA LEU A 110 -10.25 10.49 -8.49
C LEU A 110 -10.48 10.20 -7.00
N THR A 111 -9.72 9.28 -6.41
CA THR A 111 -9.81 8.96 -4.97
C THR A 111 -9.13 10.02 -4.08
N ALA A 112 -8.26 10.85 -4.65
CA ALA A 112 -7.43 11.82 -3.94
C ALA A 112 -6.70 11.21 -2.71
N SER A 113 -6.26 9.95 -2.81
CA SER A 113 -5.58 9.26 -1.70
C SER A 113 -4.09 9.64 -1.66
N THR A 114 -3.72 10.47 -0.67
CA THR A 114 -2.34 10.97 -0.51
C THR A 114 -1.37 9.88 -0.06
N GLY A 115 -1.79 8.96 0.81
CA GLY A 115 -1.00 7.80 1.23
C GLY A 115 -0.64 6.92 0.04
N MET A 116 -1.66 6.56 -0.76
CA MET A 116 -1.46 5.74 -1.94
C MET A 116 -0.62 6.41 -3.03
N LEU A 117 -0.75 7.73 -3.18
CA LEU A 117 0.13 8.50 -4.07
C LEU A 117 1.59 8.40 -3.62
N LEU A 118 1.87 8.55 -2.32
CA LEU A 118 3.20 8.40 -1.76
C LEU A 118 3.76 6.98 -1.97
N ALA A 119 2.96 5.96 -1.66
CA ALA A 119 3.35 4.56 -1.84
C ALA A 119 3.67 4.25 -3.31
N PHE A 120 2.84 4.72 -4.24
CA PHE A 120 3.08 4.54 -5.67
C PHE A 120 4.30 5.32 -6.17
N ALA A 121 4.52 6.55 -5.68
CA ALA A 121 5.71 7.33 -6.01
C ALA A 121 7.00 6.62 -5.57
N ILE A 122 7.01 6.05 -4.36
CA ILE A 122 8.14 5.27 -3.84
C ILE A 122 8.36 4.01 -4.67
N PHE A 123 7.29 3.28 -5.02
CA PHE A 123 7.39 2.13 -5.91
C PHE A 123 8.07 2.51 -7.24
N VAL A 124 7.60 3.57 -7.91
CA VAL A 124 8.16 4.03 -9.18
C VAL A 124 9.61 4.47 -9.01
N ALA A 125 9.93 5.27 -7.99
CA ALA A 125 11.29 5.76 -7.74
C ALA A 125 12.27 4.60 -7.52
N LEU A 126 11.93 3.65 -6.65
CA LEU A 126 12.78 2.48 -6.39
C LEU A 126 12.91 1.59 -7.62
N TYR A 127 11.84 1.42 -8.39
CA TYR A 127 11.88 0.65 -9.62
C TYR A 127 12.77 1.31 -10.68
N VAL A 128 12.74 2.65 -10.82
CA VAL A 128 13.68 3.39 -11.68
C VAL A 128 15.11 3.19 -11.20
N VAL A 129 15.38 3.33 -9.90
CA VAL A 129 16.72 3.10 -9.33
C VAL A 129 17.21 1.68 -9.65
N LEU A 130 16.38 0.65 -9.46
CA LEU A 130 16.74 -0.72 -9.82
C LEU A 130 17.07 -0.87 -11.31
N LEU A 131 16.30 -0.23 -12.18
CA LEU A 131 16.58 -0.25 -13.62
C LEU A 131 17.89 0.47 -13.97
N LEU A 132 18.21 1.57 -13.29
CA LEU A 132 19.46 2.33 -13.47
C LEU A 132 20.69 1.65 -12.87
N VAL A 133 20.54 0.83 -11.83
CA VAL A 133 21.63 0.04 -11.22
C VAL A 133 21.83 -1.30 -11.94
N SER A 134 20.79 -1.83 -12.60
CA SER A 134 20.86 -3.07 -13.39
C SER A 134 21.67 -3.07 -14.71
N PRO A 135 22.11 -1.95 -15.34
CA PRO A 135 22.79 -1.98 -16.63
C PRO A 135 24.27 -2.37 -16.55
N LEU A 136 24.78 -2.82 -15.39
CA LEU A 136 26.07 -3.54 -15.33
C LEU A 136 26.02 -4.91 -16.02
N PHE A 137 24.83 -5.41 -16.40
CA PHE A 137 24.64 -6.63 -17.18
C PHE A 137 23.59 -6.40 -18.29
N GLU A 138 24.07 -6.18 -19.52
CA GLU A 138 23.39 -6.13 -20.83
C GLU A 138 21.95 -5.60 -20.94
N VAL A 139 21.77 -4.55 -21.75
CA VAL A 139 20.50 -3.81 -21.88
C VAL A 139 19.57 -4.43 -22.94
N ASN A 140 18.58 -5.20 -22.50
CA ASN A 140 17.52 -5.73 -23.36
C ASN A 140 16.40 -4.70 -23.65
N SER A 141 15.73 -4.81 -24.82
CA SER A 141 14.67 -3.91 -25.30
C SER A 141 13.47 -3.78 -24.35
N ASP A 142 13.10 -4.87 -23.66
CA ASP A 142 12.03 -4.84 -22.65
C ASP A 142 12.38 -3.97 -21.42
N ARG A 143 13.67 -3.84 -21.06
CA ARG A 143 14.09 -2.97 -19.94
C ARG A 143 13.95 -1.49 -20.29
N LYS A 144 14.26 -1.10 -21.53
CA LYS A 144 14.07 0.27 -22.03
C LYS A 144 12.59 0.68 -21.99
N ARG A 145 11.69 -0.23 -22.39
CA ARG A 145 10.23 0.00 -22.30
C ARG A 145 9.76 0.15 -20.85
N LYS A 146 10.26 -0.69 -19.95
CA LYS A 146 9.98 -0.62 -18.51
C LYS A 146 10.47 0.67 -17.86
N LEU A 147 11.66 1.15 -18.25
CA LEU A 147 12.21 2.42 -17.79
C LEU A 147 11.38 3.61 -18.29
N LEU A 148 11.00 3.60 -19.57
CA LEU A 148 10.13 4.63 -20.16
C LEU A 148 8.79 4.72 -19.42
N PHE A 149 8.15 3.59 -19.11
CA PHE A 149 6.90 3.58 -18.36
C PHE A 149 7.07 4.06 -16.92
N ALA A 150 8.19 3.73 -16.27
CA ALA A 150 8.48 4.22 -14.93
C ALA A 150 8.71 5.75 -14.91
N LEU A 151 9.46 6.29 -15.88
CA LEU A 151 9.66 7.72 -16.05
C LEU A 151 8.36 8.47 -16.39
N LEU A 152 7.51 7.88 -17.24
CA LEU A 152 6.17 8.42 -17.51
C LEU A 152 5.29 8.40 -16.27
N GLY A 153 5.30 7.32 -15.50
CA GLY A 153 4.60 7.24 -14.21
C GLY A 153 5.07 8.31 -13.23
N LEU A 154 6.38 8.53 -13.14
CA LEU A 154 6.97 9.58 -12.32
C LEU A 154 6.54 10.98 -12.79
N ALA A 155 6.59 11.24 -14.09
CA ALA A 155 6.16 12.52 -14.67
C ALA A 155 4.67 12.79 -14.40
N ILE A 156 3.82 11.76 -14.46
CA ILE A 156 2.40 11.85 -14.13
C ILE A 156 2.20 12.14 -12.64
N ILE A 157 2.92 11.47 -11.75
CA ILE A 157 2.86 11.75 -10.30
C ILE A 157 3.26 13.19 -10.01
N VAL A 158 4.35 13.66 -10.62
CA VAL A 158 4.80 15.06 -10.51
C VAL A 158 3.73 16.01 -11.07
N ALA A 159 3.12 15.70 -12.21
CA ALA A 159 2.04 16.51 -12.78
C ALA A 159 0.81 16.57 -11.85
N VAL A 160 0.39 15.43 -11.29
CA VAL A 160 -0.70 15.36 -10.30
C VAL A 160 -0.35 16.21 -9.06
N TYR A 161 0.86 16.08 -8.52
CA TYR A 161 1.32 16.92 -7.41
C TYR A 161 1.30 18.41 -7.74
N LEU A 162 1.74 18.80 -8.94
CA LEU A 162 1.76 20.20 -9.39
C LEU A 162 0.34 20.76 -9.57
N ILE A 163 -0.60 19.97 -10.08
CA ILE A 163 -2.01 20.36 -10.25
C ILE A 163 -2.67 20.57 -8.88
N PHE A 164 -2.47 19.63 -7.96
CA PHE A 164 -3.03 19.71 -6.60
C PHE A 164 -2.17 20.53 -5.64
N ARG A 165 -1.12 21.22 -6.11
CA ARG A 165 -0.15 21.91 -5.26
C ARG A 165 -0.82 22.86 -4.27
N LYS A 166 -1.89 23.58 -4.67
CA LYS A 166 -2.62 24.49 -3.78
C LYS A 166 -3.40 23.76 -2.69
N GLU A 167 -4.18 22.74 -3.04
CA GLU A 167 -4.99 21.96 -2.09
C GLU A 167 -4.11 21.13 -1.15
N ILE A 168 -3.05 20.51 -1.70
CA ILE A 168 -1.99 19.85 -0.96
C ILE A 168 -1.29 20.87 -0.05
N SER A 169 -0.94 22.07 -0.53
CA SER A 169 -0.31 23.09 0.32
C SER A 169 -1.19 23.54 1.48
N VAL A 170 -2.51 23.64 1.30
CA VAL A 170 -3.47 23.99 2.37
C VAL A 170 -3.58 22.84 3.39
N LEU A 171 -3.55 21.59 2.94
CA LEU A 171 -3.48 20.40 3.82
C LEU A 171 -2.12 20.28 4.54
N PHE A 172 -1.01 20.59 3.87
CA PHE A 172 0.34 20.57 4.43
C PHE A 172 0.58 21.72 5.40
N GLN A 173 -0.02 22.89 5.17
CA GLN A 173 0.02 24.03 6.09
C GLN A 173 -0.78 23.75 7.38
N LYS A 174 -1.79 22.86 7.32
CA LYS A 174 -2.45 22.27 8.50
C LYS A 174 -1.64 21.12 9.13
N SER A 175 -0.73 20.47 8.40
CA SER A 175 0.09 19.39 8.93
C SER A 175 1.23 19.95 9.78
N GLU A 176 1.10 19.85 11.11
CA GLU A 176 2.04 20.41 12.08
C GLU A 176 3.51 19.96 11.96
N LEU A 177 3.83 18.95 11.13
CA LEU A 177 5.21 18.50 10.92
C LEU A 177 6.08 19.55 10.24
N PHE A 178 5.50 20.33 9.31
CA PHE A 178 6.23 21.39 8.62
C PHE A 178 6.19 22.71 9.39
N SER A 179 5.10 22.99 10.12
CA SER A 179 5.07 24.15 11.02
C SER A 179 6.09 24.01 12.13
N ARG A 180 6.34 22.81 12.69
CA ARG A 180 7.41 22.57 13.68
C ARG A 180 8.82 22.63 13.11
N LEU A 181 9.02 22.30 11.83
CA LEU A 181 10.32 22.43 11.16
C LEU A 181 10.63 23.89 10.78
N LEU A 182 9.63 24.64 10.30
CA LEU A 182 9.72 26.10 10.09
C LEU A 182 9.81 26.86 11.41
N GLU A 183 9.07 26.44 12.45
CA GLU A 183 9.18 26.97 13.81
C GLU A 183 10.54 26.67 14.41
N LYS A 184 11.20 25.56 14.10
CA LYS A 184 12.55 25.32 14.65
C LYS A 184 13.60 26.30 14.10
N GLU A 185 13.36 26.89 12.93
CA GLU A 185 14.18 27.98 12.39
C GLU A 185 13.70 29.37 12.85
N THR A 186 12.41 29.57 13.19
CA THR A 186 11.88 30.88 13.62
C THR A 186 11.75 31.05 15.15
N LEU A 187 11.66 29.98 15.95
CA LEU A 187 11.53 29.96 17.43
C LEU A 187 12.87 30.10 18.19
N SER A 188 13.94 30.53 17.52
CA SER A 188 15.06 31.15 18.25
C SER A 188 14.69 32.57 18.73
N ALA A 189 13.52 33.08 18.36
CA ALA A 189 12.98 34.34 18.85
C ALA A 189 11.52 34.16 19.28
N SER A 190 11.17 34.72 20.44
CA SER A 190 9.82 34.89 20.99
C SER A 190 9.16 33.68 21.68
N THR A 191 9.37 33.68 22.99
CA THR A 191 8.50 33.18 24.05
C THR A 191 7.04 33.58 23.84
N SER A 192 6.14 32.64 23.59
CA SER A 192 4.78 32.65 24.17
C SER A 192 4.03 31.36 23.82
N ARG A 193 3.52 30.75 24.88
CA ARG A 193 2.72 29.53 24.89
C ARG A 193 1.31 29.88 24.39
N SER A 194 1.00 29.63 23.12
CA SER A 194 -0.37 29.68 22.61
C SER A 194 -0.90 28.26 22.37
N GLU A 195 -2.05 27.98 22.96
CA GLU A 195 -2.84 26.77 22.74
C GLU A 195 -3.34 26.76 21.29
N ILE A 196 -2.72 25.98 20.42
CA ILE A 196 -3.18 25.76 19.06
C ILE A 196 -3.72 24.34 18.97
N SER A 197 -5.03 24.25 18.78
CA SER A 197 -5.81 23.04 18.45
C SER A 197 -5.42 22.53 17.05
N GLY A 198 -4.24 21.94 16.92
CA GLY A 198 -3.83 21.13 15.78
C GLY A 198 -3.58 19.71 16.26
N THR A 199 -4.38 18.74 15.81
CA THR A 199 -4.11 17.34 16.09
C THR A 199 -2.93 16.90 15.23
N SER A 200 -1.93 16.28 15.84
CA SER A 200 -0.81 15.74 15.08
C SER A 200 -1.29 14.61 14.16
N ILE A 201 -0.63 14.40 13.01
CA ILE A 201 -0.92 13.26 12.09
C ILE A 201 -0.98 11.91 12.84
N TRP A 202 -0.26 11.80 13.95
CA TRP A 202 -0.24 10.65 14.84
C TRP A 202 -1.55 10.46 15.61
N GLN A 203 -2.13 11.56 16.11
CA GLN A 203 -3.40 11.56 16.84
C GLN A 203 -4.59 11.34 15.90
N ASP A 204 -4.57 11.92 14.70
CA ASP A 204 -5.59 11.68 13.67
C ASP A 204 -5.68 10.19 13.28
N ARG A 205 -4.55 9.48 13.35
CA ARG A 205 -4.45 8.05 13.05
C ARG A 205 -4.61 7.16 14.29
N ASN A 206 -4.94 7.72 15.46
CA ASN A 206 -5.06 7.00 16.72
C ASN A 206 -3.79 6.24 17.16
N ILE A 207 -2.61 6.65 16.66
CA ILE A 207 -1.32 6.04 17.02
C ILE A 207 -0.96 6.39 18.47
N ASP A 208 -1.64 7.38 19.03
CA ASP A 208 -1.46 7.80 20.40
C ASP A 208 -1.69 6.75 21.46
N LYS A 209 -2.62 5.83 21.20
CA LYS A 209 -2.87 4.66 22.06
C LYS A 209 -1.59 3.88 22.39
N VAL A 210 -0.66 3.78 21.44
CA VAL A 210 0.60 3.03 21.58
C VAL A 210 1.49 3.63 22.66
N TYR A 211 1.51 4.96 22.81
CA TYR A 211 2.35 5.63 23.82
C TYR A 211 1.60 5.86 25.14
N ILE A 212 0.28 6.08 25.11
CA ILE A 212 -0.52 6.30 26.32
C ILE A 212 -0.67 5.02 27.13
N TYR A 213 -0.80 3.87 26.46
CA TYR A 213 -0.99 2.57 27.11
C TYR A 213 0.11 1.57 26.72
N PRO A 214 1.36 1.79 27.14
CA PRO A 214 2.51 1.00 26.70
C PRO A 214 2.45 -0.47 27.12
N GLN A 215 1.70 -0.80 28.19
CA GLN A 215 1.51 -2.18 28.65
C GLN A 215 0.91 -3.09 27.57
N TYR A 216 0.06 -2.55 26.70
CA TYR A 216 -0.55 -3.33 25.63
C TYR A 216 0.40 -3.61 24.46
N ASN A 217 1.50 -2.87 24.32
CA ASN A 217 2.53 -3.21 23.33
C ASN A 217 3.23 -4.54 23.69
N ILE A 218 3.25 -4.90 24.98
CA ILE A 218 3.83 -6.15 25.45
C ILE A 218 2.80 -7.27 25.38
N PHE A 219 1.66 -7.09 26.06
CA PHE A 219 0.67 -8.17 26.28
C PHE A 219 -0.46 -8.23 25.25
N GLY A 220 -0.67 -7.16 24.48
CA GLY A 220 -1.80 -7.01 23.58
C GLY A 220 -3.05 -6.49 24.29
N ALA A 221 -3.74 -5.55 23.66
CA ALA A 221 -4.97 -4.97 24.18
C ALA A 221 -6.24 -5.75 23.81
N GLY A 222 -6.14 -6.69 22.86
CA GLY A 222 -7.28 -7.28 22.16
C GLY A 222 -7.88 -6.36 21.09
N GLN A 223 -8.35 -6.93 19.98
CA GLN A 223 -8.99 -6.18 18.89
C GLN A 223 -10.45 -5.83 19.22
N GLY A 224 -10.90 -4.61 18.91
CA GLY A 224 -12.29 -4.17 19.09
C GLY A 224 -12.46 -3.24 20.28
N TYR A 225 -13.70 -2.83 20.60
CA TYR A 225 -14.09 -1.96 21.73
C TYR A 225 -13.10 -0.83 22.09
N PHE A 226 -12.65 -0.06 21.10
CA PHE A 226 -11.60 0.96 21.26
C PHE A 226 -12.01 2.16 22.13
N GLU A 227 -13.31 2.31 22.43
CA GLU A 227 -13.84 3.29 23.40
C GLU A 227 -13.27 3.12 24.81
N ARG A 228 -12.75 1.94 25.17
CA ARG A 228 -12.10 1.72 26.48
C ARG A 228 -10.85 2.57 26.68
N PHE A 229 -10.25 3.08 25.61
CA PHE A 229 -9.06 3.92 25.64
C PHE A 229 -9.44 5.40 25.72
N TRP A 230 -10.17 5.78 26.77
CA TRP A 230 -10.73 7.13 26.96
C TRP A 230 -9.67 8.25 27.02
N GLN A 231 -8.44 7.94 27.41
CA GLN A 231 -7.32 8.90 27.40
C GLN A 231 -6.77 9.19 25.99
N ALA A 232 -7.11 8.37 25.00
CA ALA A 232 -6.70 8.60 23.61
C ALA A 232 -7.58 9.65 22.94
N HIS A 233 -7.02 10.33 21.95
CA HIS A 233 -7.63 11.43 21.24
C HIS A 233 -8.96 11.07 20.58
N SER A 234 -9.06 9.86 20.03
CA SER A 234 -10.30 9.35 19.43
C SER A 234 -10.56 7.90 19.82
N SER A 235 -11.84 7.53 19.89
CA SER A 235 -12.31 6.17 20.16
C SER A 235 -12.12 5.21 18.97
N GLY A 236 -11.53 5.68 17.87
CA GLY A 236 -11.32 4.87 16.67
C GLY A 236 -10.18 3.85 16.78
N GLU A 237 -10.09 2.99 15.78
CA GLU A 237 -8.99 2.03 15.65
C GLU A 237 -7.68 2.72 15.25
N ILE A 238 -6.56 2.03 15.50
CA ILE A 238 -5.24 2.50 15.08
C ILE A 238 -5.13 2.33 13.56
N HIS A 239 -4.93 3.44 12.84
CA HIS A 239 -4.85 3.48 11.38
C HIS A 239 -3.43 3.17 10.89
N SER A 240 -2.85 2.08 11.39
CA SER A 240 -1.56 1.56 10.97
C SER A 240 -1.57 0.06 11.17
N THR A 241 -1.22 -0.69 10.13
CA THR A 241 -1.24 -2.16 10.17
C THR A 241 -0.26 -2.69 11.21
N LEU A 242 1.01 -2.30 11.14
CA LEU A 242 2.03 -2.82 12.05
C LEU A 242 1.77 -2.41 13.50
N LEU A 243 1.41 -1.14 13.73
CA LEU A 243 1.14 -0.63 15.07
C LEU A 243 -0.16 -1.21 15.64
N SER A 244 -1.18 -1.45 14.80
CA SER A 244 -2.39 -2.14 15.23
C SER A 244 -2.08 -3.59 15.62
N ILE A 245 -1.20 -4.31 14.91
CA ILE A 245 -0.82 -5.68 15.30
C ILE A 245 -0.10 -5.65 16.65
N LEU A 246 0.88 -4.76 16.80
CA LEU A 246 1.65 -4.59 18.03
C LEU A 246 0.77 -4.27 19.22
N PHE A 247 -0.10 -3.26 19.09
CA PHE A 247 -0.93 -2.81 20.19
C PHE A 247 -2.04 -3.82 20.53
N CYS A 248 -2.69 -4.42 19.53
CA CYS A 248 -3.83 -5.32 19.78
C CYS A 248 -3.40 -6.72 20.22
N TYR A 249 -2.27 -7.24 19.73
CA TYR A 249 -1.86 -8.63 19.98
C TYR A 249 -0.55 -8.74 20.78
N GLY A 250 0.18 -7.65 20.97
CA GLY A 250 1.41 -7.64 21.76
C GLY A 250 2.64 -8.05 20.95
N ILE A 251 3.76 -8.12 21.66
CA ILE A 251 5.07 -8.22 21.02
C ILE A 251 5.33 -9.60 20.42
N VAL A 252 4.85 -10.68 21.06
CA VAL A 252 5.09 -12.06 20.61
C VAL A 252 4.40 -12.35 19.27
N PRO A 253 3.07 -12.09 19.09
CA PRO A 253 2.44 -12.26 17.79
C PRO A 253 3.02 -11.34 16.71
N THR A 254 3.47 -10.14 17.09
CA THR A 254 4.12 -9.20 16.16
C THR A 254 5.43 -9.77 15.62
N PHE A 255 6.28 -10.33 16.48
CA PHE A 255 7.51 -10.99 16.04
C PHE A 255 7.25 -12.20 15.15
N LEU A 256 6.26 -13.03 15.48
CA LEU A 256 5.87 -14.17 14.65
C LEU A 256 5.39 -13.71 13.27
N PHE A 257 4.60 -12.65 13.22
CA PHE A 257 4.14 -12.03 11.97
C PHE A 257 5.32 -11.50 11.15
N LEU A 258 6.24 -10.73 11.75
CA LEU A 258 7.41 -10.19 11.05
C LEU A 258 8.36 -11.30 10.56
N TYR A 259 8.54 -12.35 11.36
CA TYR A 259 9.30 -13.54 10.97
C TYR A 259 8.65 -14.25 9.78
N TRP A 260 7.32 -14.41 9.79
CA TRP A 260 6.58 -14.96 8.66
C TRP A 260 6.73 -14.09 7.41
N VAL A 261 6.60 -12.76 7.52
CA VAL A 261 6.83 -11.84 6.38
C VAL A 261 8.24 -12.02 5.83
N TRP A 262 9.25 -11.95 6.70
CA TRP A 262 10.66 -12.10 6.33
C TRP A 262 10.94 -13.42 5.61
N THR A 263 10.45 -14.54 6.13
CA THR A 263 10.68 -15.87 5.53
C THR A 263 10.06 -16.02 4.15
N ASN A 264 8.96 -15.31 3.84
CA ASN A 264 8.36 -15.34 2.51
C ASN A 264 9.06 -14.39 1.50
N ILE A 265 9.69 -13.30 1.96
CA ILE A 265 10.29 -12.29 1.05
C ILE A 265 11.81 -12.42 0.86
N ARG A 266 12.55 -12.95 1.84
CA ARG A 266 14.03 -12.83 1.90
C ARG A 266 14.80 -13.47 0.74
N HIS A 267 14.17 -14.40 0.03
CA HIS A 267 14.75 -15.16 -1.09
C HIS A 267 13.97 -14.92 -2.40
N SER A 268 13.24 -13.81 -2.46
CA SER A 268 12.56 -13.40 -3.69
C SER A 268 13.45 -12.50 -4.54
N THR A 269 13.07 -12.32 -5.81
CA THR A 269 13.81 -11.43 -6.71
C THR A 269 13.87 -9.98 -6.19
N VAL A 270 14.99 -9.31 -6.43
CA VAL A 270 15.18 -7.90 -6.08
C VAL A 270 14.08 -6.99 -6.64
N TYR A 271 13.46 -7.38 -7.76
CA TYR A 271 12.36 -6.64 -8.38
C TYR A 271 11.06 -6.63 -7.57
N TYR A 272 10.91 -7.48 -6.55
CA TYR A 272 9.75 -7.45 -5.65
C TYR A 272 9.92 -6.49 -4.47
N PHE A 273 11.15 -6.10 -4.12
CA PHE A 273 11.39 -5.19 -2.99
C PHE A 273 10.72 -3.81 -3.13
N PRO A 274 10.67 -3.17 -4.31
CA PRO A 274 9.91 -1.93 -4.46
C PRO A 274 8.43 -2.07 -4.07
N VAL A 275 7.81 -3.22 -4.38
CA VAL A 275 6.42 -3.51 -4.01
C VAL A 275 6.29 -3.59 -2.49
N PHE A 276 7.18 -4.34 -1.83
CA PHE A 276 7.12 -4.50 -0.38
C PHE A 276 7.44 -3.22 0.39
N ILE A 277 8.37 -2.40 -0.10
CA ILE A 277 8.68 -1.11 0.52
C ILE A 277 7.51 -0.15 0.37
N ALA A 278 6.92 -0.05 -0.83
CA ALA A 278 5.72 0.75 -1.04
C ALA A 278 4.54 0.29 -0.16
N LEU A 279 4.36 -1.03 -0.05
CA LEU A 279 3.35 -1.64 0.83
C LEU A 279 3.61 -1.33 2.30
N ALA A 280 4.86 -1.36 2.74
CA ALA A 280 5.25 -1.06 4.12
C ALA A 280 4.98 0.41 4.46
N VAL A 281 5.29 1.33 3.56
CA VAL A 281 5.00 2.77 3.74
C VAL A 281 3.50 2.99 3.88
N GLU A 282 2.68 2.38 3.02
CA GLU A 282 1.23 2.50 3.15
C GLU A 282 0.67 1.79 4.39
N SER A 283 1.33 0.72 4.85
CA SER A 283 0.93 0.03 6.08
C SER A 283 1.16 0.86 7.35
N ILE A 284 1.94 1.94 7.27
CA ILE A 284 2.10 2.93 8.35
C ILE A 284 0.92 3.90 8.36
N THR A 285 0.37 4.24 7.19
CA THR A 285 -0.70 5.22 7.03
C THR A 285 -2.09 4.57 7.13
N LEU A 286 -2.26 3.31 6.73
CA LEU A 286 -3.58 2.66 6.69
C LEU A 286 -3.57 1.26 7.31
N LEU A 287 -4.78 0.82 7.67
CA LEU A 287 -5.06 -0.51 8.21
C LEU A 287 -5.43 -1.49 7.08
N ASN A 288 -4.41 -2.09 6.47
CA ASN A 288 -4.52 -2.86 5.23
C ASN A 288 -4.62 -4.38 5.45
N GLN A 289 -4.27 -4.88 6.63
CA GLN A 289 -4.25 -6.32 6.97
C GLN A 289 -5.57 -7.07 6.78
N ARG A 290 -6.69 -6.36 6.63
CA ARG A 290 -8.01 -6.97 6.41
C ARG A 290 -8.21 -7.39 4.95
N GLN A 291 -7.44 -6.82 4.02
CA GLN A 291 -7.62 -7.07 2.60
C GLN A 291 -6.90 -8.36 2.16
N PRO A 292 -7.56 -9.27 1.43
CA PRO A 292 -6.93 -10.53 1.02
C PRO A 292 -5.75 -10.35 0.04
N LEU A 293 -5.83 -9.36 -0.85
CA LEU A 293 -4.77 -9.08 -1.83
C LEU A 293 -3.45 -8.63 -1.17
N PHE A 294 -3.54 -8.01 0.02
CA PHE A 294 -2.36 -7.69 0.84
C PHE A 294 -1.53 -8.95 1.12
N TRP A 295 -2.19 -10.02 1.56
CA TRP A 295 -1.55 -11.30 1.89
C TRP A 295 -1.05 -12.04 0.65
N LEU A 296 -1.75 -11.89 -0.47
CA LEU A 296 -1.42 -12.56 -1.72
C LEU A 296 -0.04 -12.15 -2.26
N MET A 297 0.39 -10.90 -2.05
CA MET A 297 1.73 -10.43 -2.48
C MET A 297 2.85 -11.23 -1.82
N PHE A 298 2.76 -11.51 -0.51
CA PHE A 298 3.76 -12.36 0.16
C PHE A 298 3.76 -13.79 -0.38
N MET A 299 2.59 -14.32 -0.74
CA MET A 299 2.48 -15.66 -1.33
C MET A 299 3.03 -15.72 -2.76
N LEU A 300 2.92 -14.64 -3.54
CA LEU A 300 3.54 -14.53 -4.86
C LEU A 300 5.07 -14.50 -4.76
N ALA A 301 5.65 -13.81 -3.76
CA ALA A 301 7.08 -13.86 -3.51
C ALA A 301 7.58 -15.27 -3.18
N TYR A 302 6.86 -16.00 -2.32
CA TYR A 302 7.14 -17.40 -2.05
C TYR A 302 7.04 -18.27 -3.31
N THR A 303 5.98 -18.08 -4.10
CA THR A 303 5.73 -18.84 -5.35
C THR A 303 6.84 -18.63 -6.36
N TYR A 304 7.28 -17.38 -6.55
CA TYR A 304 8.38 -17.05 -7.46
C TYR A 304 9.64 -17.85 -7.13
N ARG A 305 10.04 -17.85 -5.85
CA ARG A 305 11.19 -18.60 -5.36
C ARG A 305 11.06 -20.10 -5.69
N VAL A 306 9.94 -20.73 -5.31
CA VAL A 306 9.73 -22.17 -5.56
C VAL A 306 9.79 -22.51 -7.06
N MET A 307 9.26 -21.64 -7.91
CA MET A 307 9.31 -21.84 -9.36
C MET A 307 10.68 -21.55 -9.97
N GLU A 308 11.50 -20.71 -9.33
CA GLU A 308 12.88 -20.46 -9.74
C GLU A 308 13.78 -21.64 -9.35
N ASP A 309 13.65 -22.15 -8.13
CA ASP A 309 14.36 -23.34 -7.64
C ASP A 309 14.09 -24.55 -8.57
N ARG A 310 12.82 -24.81 -8.92
CA ARG A 310 12.45 -25.88 -9.88
C ARG A 310 13.05 -25.67 -11.28
N ARG A 311 13.08 -24.43 -11.77
CA ARG A 311 13.66 -24.13 -13.08
C ARG A 311 15.18 -24.36 -13.10
N TYR A 312 15.85 -24.08 -12.00
CA TYR A 312 17.28 -24.34 -11.86
C TYR A 312 17.57 -25.84 -11.82
N GLU A 313 16.79 -26.62 -11.06
CA GLU A 313 16.89 -28.08 -11.05
C GLU A 313 16.68 -28.68 -12.45
N ASP A 314 15.60 -28.29 -13.15
CA ASP A 314 15.32 -28.76 -14.51
C ASP A 314 16.47 -28.47 -15.49
N ALA A 315 17.15 -27.32 -15.36
CA ALA A 315 18.25 -26.91 -16.23
C ALA A 315 19.59 -27.61 -15.92
N VAL A 316 19.80 -28.08 -14.69
CA VAL A 316 21.01 -28.81 -14.27
C VAL A 316 20.92 -30.29 -14.67
N TYR A 317 19.72 -30.86 -14.69
CA TYR A 317 19.49 -32.29 -14.96
C TYR A 317 18.97 -32.61 -16.37
N SER A 318 18.84 -31.61 -17.26
CA SER A 318 18.49 -31.78 -18.69
C SER A 318 19.72 -31.88 -19.59
#